data_AF-A0A7S4RGG7-F1
#
_entry.id   AF-A0A7S4RGG7-F1
#
_cell.length_a   1.000
_cell.length_b   1.000
_cell.length_c   1.000
_cell.angle_alpha   90.00
_cell.angle_beta   90.00
_cell.angle_gamma   90.00
#
_symmetry.space_group_name_H-M   'P 1'
#
loop_
_entity.id
_entity.type
_entity.pdbx_description
1 polymer ?
#
loop_
_entity_poly.entity_id
_entity_poly.type
_entity_poly.pdbx_seq_one_letter_code
_entity_poly.pdbx_strand_id
1 'polypeptide(L)'
;QLPQQQQQAQHAQQAQQQPLQQQQQGVQAGAQQAAGTVVTGLAVGGCTNATVGAIVRGNYAPWSENHGRTVYRKIEQVNGLDVLVYYWDDRDGPSFCGWWFGPKVGGDQVWAYNSERAMAPPQTGWRVPYDGPVDTTYTVSPVQVTKPGAAPQQPQQAFAAQQQPQQQAQGYYTAAQQQQALQQQQQQLQQQQQQQMQAY
;
A
#
# COMPACT_ATOMS: atom_id res chain seq x y z
N GLN A 1 -35.55 -48.07 -59.79
CA GLN A 1 -36.03 -48.59 -58.49
C GLN A 1 -35.83 -47.49 -57.45
N LEU A 2 -36.92 -46.96 -56.89
CA LEU A 2 -36.96 -46.12 -55.69
C LEU A 2 -36.71 -47.01 -54.44
N PRO A 3 -36.62 -46.47 -53.19
CA PRO A 3 -35.90 -45.31 -52.66
C PRO A 3 -35.27 -45.63 -51.26
N GLN A 4 -35.07 -44.61 -50.41
CA GLN A 4 -35.13 -44.62 -48.92
C GLN A 4 -33.83 -44.62 -48.09
N GLN A 5 -33.90 -43.79 -47.04
CA GLN A 5 -32.95 -43.52 -45.95
C GLN A 5 -31.75 -42.64 -46.35
N GLN A 6 -31.51 -41.48 -45.74
CA GLN A 6 -31.76 -41.14 -44.35
C GLN A 6 -31.91 -39.62 -44.19
N GLN A 7 -33.00 -39.30 -43.52
CA GLN A 7 -33.42 -38.01 -43.02
C GLN A 7 -32.64 -37.66 -41.75
N GLN A 8 -32.64 -36.37 -41.41
CA GLN A 8 -32.32 -35.77 -40.10
C GLN A 8 -30.84 -35.53 -39.78
N ALA A 9 -30.41 -34.26 -39.88
CA ALA A 9 -30.13 -33.45 -38.68
C ALA A 9 -29.60 -32.05 -39.04
N GLN A 10 -30.34 -31.05 -38.55
CA GLN A 10 -29.84 -29.78 -38.01
C GLN A 10 -29.39 -28.72 -39.03
N HIS A 11 -30.26 -27.80 -39.46
CA HIS A 11 -30.78 -26.62 -38.74
C HIS A 11 -29.71 -25.75 -38.07
N ALA A 12 -29.80 -24.45 -38.41
CA ALA A 12 -29.28 -23.26 -37.72
C ALA A 12 -27.92 -22.72 -38.17
N GLN A 13 -27.93 -21.91 -39.24
CA GLN A 13 -27.00 -20.79 -39.37
C GLN A 13 -27.56 -19.69 -40.28
N GLN A 14 -28.57 -18.98 -39.79
CA GLN A 14 -28.98 -17.69 -40.32
C GLN A 14 -29.82 -16.94 -39.28
N ALA A 15 -29.68 -15.61 -39.26
CA ALA A 15 -30.21 -14.65 -38.28
C ALA A 15 -29.33 -14.53 -37.02
N GLN A 16 -28.90 -13.36 -36.54
CA GLN A 16 -29.26 -11.97 -36.84
C GLN A 16 -28.14 -11.09 -36.26
N GLN A 17 -27.63 -10.16 -37.07
CA GLN A 17 -26.96 -8.97 -36.58
C GLN A 17 -28.06 -7.98 -36.13
N GLN A 18 -28.02 -7.53 -34.87
CA GLN A 18 -28.62 -6.27 -34.46
C GLN A 18 -27.70 -5.56 -33.44
N PRO A 19 -27.47 -4.25 -33.59
CA PRO A 19 -26.69 -3.46 -32.64
C PRO A 19 -27.54 -3.07 -31.42
N LEU A 20 -27.01 -3.31 -30.22
CA LEU A 20 -27.49 -2.68 -28.98
C LEU A 20 -26.98 -1.23 -28.94
N GLN A 21 -27.73 -0.33 -29.58
CA GLN A 21 -27.77 1.08 -29.20
C GLN A 21 -29.05 1.31 -28.40
N GLN A 22 -28.95 1.35 -27.07
CA GLN A 22 -29.99 1.94 -26.25
C GLN A 22 -29.42 2.56 -24.97
N GLN A 23 -29.79 3.83 -24.79
CA GLN A 23 -29.88 4.58 -23.53
C GLN A 23 -28.57 4.97 -22.82
N GLN A 24 -27.91 5.99 -23.36
CA GLN A 24 -27.37 7.07 -22.51
C GLN A 24 -28.42 8.17 -22.39
N GLN A 25 -29.32 8.01 -21.42
CA GLN A 25 -30.15 9.11 -20.93
C GLN A 25 -29.91 9.24 -19.42
N GLY A 26 -29.30 10.37 -19.07
CA GLY A 26 -29.63 11.14 -17.87
C GLY A 26 -29.36 10.49 -16.52
N VAL A 27 -28.11 10.55 -16.08
CA VAL A 27 -27.81 10.93 -14.68
C VAL A 27 -26.65 11.93 -14.70
N GLN A 28 -26.97 13.20 -14.95
CA GLN A 28 -26.20 14.29 -14.33
C GLN A 28 -26.49 14.23 -12.83
N ALA A 29 -25.90 13.25 -12.15
CA ALA A 29 -25.70 13.33 -10.72
C ALA A 29 -24.68 14.46 -10.52
N GLY A 30 -25.15 15.58 -9.98
CA GLY A 30 -24.26 16.65 -9.55
C GLY A 30 -23.13 16.03 -8.73
N ALA A 31 -21.90 16.23 -9.18
CA ALA A 31 -20.73 16.06 -8.33
C ALA A 31 -20.79 17.16 -7.27
N GLN A 32 -21.68 16.99 -6.29
CA GLN A 32 -21.51 17.61 -4.98
C GLN A 32 -20.22 17.02 -4.44
N GLN A 33 -19.15 17.80 -4.55
CA GLN A 33 -17.88 17.55 -3.88
C GLN A 33 -18.20 17.18 -2.45
N ALA A 34 -18.09 15.88 -2.12
CA ALA A 34 -18.34 15.40 -0.78
C ALA A 34 -17.35 16.12 0.14
N ALA A 35 -17.86 17.03 0.96
CA ALA A 35 -17.06 17.71 1.96
C ALA A 35 -16.43 16.62 2.86
N GLY A 36 -15.11 16.53 2.84
CA GLY A 36 -14.39 15.53 3.63
C GLY A 36 -14.66 15.71 5.13
N THR A 37 -14.72 14.61 5.87
CA THR A 37 -14.91 14.65 7.32
C THR A 37 -13.58 14.92 8.01
N VAL A 38 -13.55 15.92 8.90
CA VAL A 38 -12.38 16.18 9.76
C VAL A 38 -12.34 15.15 10.88
N VAL A 39 -11.20 14.47 11.03
CA VAL A 39 -10.97 13.43 12.05
C VAL A 39 -9.60 13.62 12.69
N THR A 40 -9.42 13.12 13.91
CA THR A 40 -8.08 13.03 14.52
C THR A 40 -7.27 11.92 13.85
N GLY A 41 -6.23 12.32 13.12
CA GLY A 41 -5.29 11.46 12.42
C GLY A 41 -3.86 11.62 12.94
N LEU A 42 -2.89 11.25 12.09
CA LEU A 42 -1.46 11.37 12.38
C LEU A 42 -0.75 12.15 11.28
N ALA A 43 0.24 12.96 11.64
CA ALA A 43 1.24 13.49 10.75
C ALA A 43 2.57 12.79 11.06
N VAL A 44 3.20 12.22 10.02
CA VAL A 44 4.47 11.52 10.11
C VAL A 44 5.55 12.35 9.42
N GLY A 45 6.61 12.67 10.15
CA GLY A 45 7.69 13.54 9.70
C GLY A 45 9.09 13.00 10.06
N GLY A 46 10.12 13.70 9.59
CA GLY A 46 11.52 13.32 9.81
C GLY A 46 11.93 12.07 9.02
N CYS A 47 12.70 11.16 9.64
CA CYS A 47 13.29 9.97 9.04
C CYS A 47 14.52 10.29 8.17
N THR A 48 15.70 9.96 8.70
CA THR A 48 17.03 10.02 8.09
C THR A 48 17.22 9.00 6.97
N ASN A 49 16.55 7.85 7.05
CA ASN A 49 16.52 6.90 5.94
C ASN A 49 15.68 7.47 4.79
N ALA A 50 16.33 7.98 3.74
CA ALA A 50 15.64 8.66 2.64
C ALA A 50 14.61 7.77 1.92
N THR A 51 14.94 6.50 1.70
CA THR A 51 14.06 5.55 0.99
C THR A 51 12.81 5.26 1.80
N VAL A 52 12.95 4.92 3.09
CA VAL A 52 11.79 4.69 3.96
C VAL A 52 11.00 5.99 4.19
N GLY A 53 11.71 7.09 4.45
CA GLY A 53 11.12 8.41 4.68
C GLY A 53 10.22 8.86 3.52
N ALA A 54 10.62 8.63 2.27
CA ALA A 54 9.79 8.93 1.10
C ALA A 54 8.45 8.16 1.07
N ILE A 55 8.41 6.98 1.68
CA ILE A 55 7.21 6.14 1.74
C ILE A 55 6.31 6.56 2.91
N VAL A 56 6.89 6.68 4.11
CA VAL A 56 6.12 6.76 5.37
C VAL A 56 5.71 8.18 5.78
N ARG A 57 6.40 9.22 5.31
CA ARG A 57 6.02 10.60 5.65
C ARG A 57 4.67 10.98 5.06
N GLY A 58 3.92 11.80 5.77
CA GLY A 58 2.63 12.34 5.32
C GLY A 58 1.53 12.23 6.37
N ASN A 59 0.29 12.44 5.93
CA ASN A 59 -0.87 12.45 6.79
C ASN A 59 -1.62 11.11 6.72
N TYR A 60 -2.10 10.65 7.87
CA TYR A 60 -2.82 9.40 8.06
C TYR A 60 -4.16 9.66 8.71
N ALA A 61 -5.19 8.93 8.26
CA ALA A 61 -6.51 8.96 8.86
C ALA A 61 -6.85 7.59 9.50
N PRO A 62 -7.71 7.56 10.54
CA PRO A 62 -8.27 6.31 11.05
C PRO A 62 -8.94 5.50 9.93
N TRP A 63 -8.61 4.21 9.86
CA TRP A 63 -9.02 3.32 8.78
C TRP A 63 -9.77 2.09 9.28
N SER A 64 -9.20 1.35 10.24
CA SER A 64 -9.81 0.16 10.83
C SER A 64 -9.35 -0.04 12.27
N GLU A 65 -9.55 -1.23 12.84
CA GLU A 65 -9.07 -1.63 14.15
C GLU A 65 -8.25 -2.92 14.05
N ASN A 66 -7.20 -3.03 14.86
CA ASN A 66 -6.44 -4.26 15.07
C ASN A 66 -6.05 -4.38 16.55
N HIS A 67 -6.30 -5.55 17.16
CA HIS A 67 -6.05 -5.82 18.59
C HIS A 67 -6.54 -4.71 19.54
N GLY A 68 -7.79 -4.24 19.32
CA GLY A 68 -8.41 -3.20 20.16
C GLY A 68 -7.83 -1.80 19.97
N ARG A 69 -7.03 -1.56 18.93
CA ARG A 69 -6.38 -0.28 18.65
C ARG A 69 -6.65 0.18 17.22
N THR A 70 -6.73 1.49 17.04
CA THR A 70 -6.94 2.10 15.73
C THR A 70 -5.78 1.80 14.79
N VAL A 71 -6.09 1.32 13.59
CA VAL A 71 -5.19 1.29 12.44
C VAL A 71 -5.34 2.60 11.67
N TYR A 72 -4.23 3.26 11.42
CA TYR A 72 -4.19 4.47 10.62
C TYR A 72 -3.69 4.14 9.22
N ARG A 73 -4.33 4.67 8.20
CA ARG A 73 -3.89 4.55 6.80
C ARG A 73 -3.46 5.90 6.27
N LYS A 74 -2.33 5.95 5.58
CA LYS A 74 -1.88 7.14 4.88
C LYS A 74 -2.95 7.57 3.88
N ILE A 75 -3.23 8.87 3.83
CA ILE A 75 -4.27 9.42 2.96
C ILE A 75 -3.89 9.20 1.49
N GLU A 76 -2.61 9.37 1.17
CA GLU A 76 -2.06 9.14 -0.16
C GLU A 76 -1.37 7.78 -0.23
N GLN A 77 -1.61 7.05 -1.31
CA GLN A 77 -0.84 5.85 -1.63
C GLN A 77 0.52 6.22 -2.19
N VAL A 78 1.49 5.35 -1.97
CA VAL A 78 2.84 5.48 -2.55
C VAL A 78 3.01 4.35 -3.55
N ASN A 79 3.12 4.68 -4.85
CA ASN A 79 3.20 3.69 -5.93
C ASN A 79 2.06 2.65 -5.91
N GLY A 80 0.84 3.08 -5.56
CA GLY A 80 -0.33 2.20 -5.42
C GLY A 80 -0.35 1.34 -4.17
N LEU A 81 0.63 1.48 -3.27
CA LEU A 81 0.64 0.80 -1.98
C LEU A 81 -0.01 1.67 -0.90
N ASP A 82 -0.85 1.02 -0.09
CA ASP A 82 -1.27 1.58 1.19
C ASP A 82 -0.09 1.59 2.16
N VAL A 83 -0.08 2.56 3.06
CA VAL A 83 0.89 2.64 4.16
C VAL A 83 0.09 2.70 5.45
N LEU A 84 0.27 1.71 6.31
CA LEU A 84 -0.50 1.53 7.54
C LEU A 84 0.39 1.73 8.76
N VAL A 85 -0.19 2.31 9.81
CA VAL A 85 0.33 2.28 11.18
C VAL A 85 -0.62 1.42 12.00
N TYR A 86 -0.12 0.31 12.52
CA TYR A 86 -0.92 -0.66 13.27
C TYR A 86 -0.14 -1.23 14.46
N TYR A 87 -0.88 -1.69 15.46
CA TYR A 87 -0.32 -2.40 16.61
C TYR A 87 -0.33 -3.91 16.37
N TRP A 88 0.64 -4.62 16.92
CA TRP A 88 0.69 -6.09 17.02
C TRP A 88 0.85 -6.49 18.49
N ASP A 89 0.07 -7.46 18.96
CA ASP A 89 0.18 -7.95 20.34
C ASP A 89 1.35 -8.96 20.48
N ASP A 90 1.46 -9.60 21.65
CA ASP A 90 2.55 -10.51 21.97
C ASP A 90 2.28 -11.98 21.59
N ARG A 91 1.28 -12.25 20.74
CA ARG A 91 0.93 -13.62 20.30
C ARG A 91 2.08 -14.38 19.64
N ASP A 92 2.96 -13.67 18.93
CA ASP A 92 4.13 -14.22 18.24
C ASP A 92 5.42 -14.01 19.04
N GLY A 93 5.30 -13.49 20.28
CA GLY A 93 6.39 -13.22 21.19
C GLY A 93 6.59 -11.73 21.46
N PRO A 94 7.21 -11.38 22.61
CA PRO A 94 7.34 -10.00 23.07
C PRO A 94 8.18 -9.13 22.12
N SER A 95 9.07 -9.73 21.33
CA SER A 95 9.90 -9.02 20.35
C SER A 95 9.12 -8.52 19.12
N PHE A 96 7.94 -9.07 18.85
CA PHE A 96 7.07 -8.64 17.75
C PHE A 96 5.95 -7.71 18.23
N CYS A 97 5.77 -7.60 19.55
CA CYS A 97 4.76 -6.77 20.16
C CYS A 97 5.15 -5.28 20.02
N GLY A 98 4.21 -4.46 19.57
CA GLY A 98 4.41 -3.01 19.43
C GLY A 98 3.72 -2.42 18.20
N TRP A 99 4.18 -1.24 17.79
CA TRP A 99 3.66 -0.50 16.65
C TRP A 99 4.52 -0.67 15.42
N TRP A 100 3.87 -0.81 14.27
CA TRP A 100 4.49 -1.12 12.99
C TRP A 100 4.02 -0.18 11.89
N PHE A 101 4.94 0.16 10.98
CA PHE A 101 4.62 0.68 9.66
C PHE A 101 4.72 -0.44 8.62
N GLY A 102 3.67 -0.69 7.85
CA GLY A 102 3.67 -1.73 6.81
C GLY A 102 2.54 -1.57 5.79
N PRO A 103 2.59 -2.27 4.65
CA PRO A 103 1.57 -2.16 3.60
C PRO A 103 0.29 -2.94 3.96
N LYS A 104 0.38 -3.86 4.92
CA LYS A 104 -0.72 -4.72 5.38
C LYS A 104 -0.52 -5.04 6.86
N VAL A 105 -1.62 -5.04 7.62
CA VAL A 105 -1.63 -5.49 9.02
C VAL A 105 -1.17 -6.96 9.09
N GLY A 106 -0.14 -7.23 9.91
CA GLY A 106 0.42 -8.57 10.10
C GLY A 106 1.12 -9.15 8.85
N GLY A 107 1.50 -8.31 7.88
CA GLY A 107 2.31 -8.76 6.75
C GLY A 107 3.80 -8.82 7.09
N ASP A 108 4.55 -9.62 6.34
CA ASP A 108 6.00 -9.79 6.55
C ASP A 108 6.84 -8.56 6.16
N GLN A 109 6.24 -7.62 5.41
CA GLN A 109 6.92 -6.41 4.97
C GLN A 109 6.63 -5.27 5.94
N VAL A 110 7.68 -4.66 6.47
CA VAL A 110 7.59 -3.56 7.43
C VAL A 110 8.69 -2.53 7.18
N TRP A 111 8.39 -1.26 7.44
CA TRP A 111 9.30 -0.14 7.23
C TRP A 111 9.91 0.37 8.53
N ALA A 112 9.11 0.39 9.60
CA ALA A 112 9.52 0.93 10.90
C ALA A 112 8.82 0.18 12.03
N TYR A 113 9.47 0.14 13.20
CA TYR A 113 8.98 -0.55 14.39
C TYR A 113 9.22 0.28 15.65
N ASN A 114 8.31 0.16 16.61
CA ASN A 114 8.49 0.66 17.97
C ASN A 114 7.84 -0.32 18.98
N SER A 115 8.57 -0.69 20.03
CA SER A 115 8.14 -1.69 21.02
C SER A 115 7.12 -1.19 22.06
N GLU A 116 6.71 0.08 22.00
CA GLU A 116 5.74 0.65 22.92
C GLU A 116 4.37 -0.05 22.81
N ARG A 117 3.66 -0.16 23.95
CA ARG A 117 2.39 -0.92 24.04
C ARG A 117 1.15 -0.06 24.28
N ALA A 118 1.33 1.26 24.28
CA ALA A 118 0.27 2.25 24.44
C ALA A 118 -0.90 2.06 23.45
N MET A 119 -2.04 2.69 23.76
CA MET A 119 -3.25 2.66 22.92
C MET A 119 -3.11 3.46 21.61
N ALA A 120 -2.19 4.43 21.59
CA ALA A 120 -1.87 5.25 20.44
C ALA A 120 -0.40 5.02 20.04
N PRO A 121 -0.06 5.24 18.75
CA PRO A 121 1.32 5.09 18.30
C PRO A 121 2.25 6.07 19.03
N PRO A 122 3.47 5.64 19.38
CA PRO A 122 4.44 6.47 20.07
C PRO A 122 4.91 7.62 19.17
N GLN A 123 5.14 8.78 19.76
CA GLN A 123 5.52 9.97 18.99
C GLN A 123 6.95 9.90 18.46
N THR A 124 7.84 9.18 19.15
CA THR A 124 9.28 9.09 18.88
C THR A 124 9.78 7.68 19.20
N GLY A 125 11.06 7.39 18.94
CA GLY A 125 11.69 6.12 19.29
C GLY A 125 11.54 5.02 18.22
N TRP A 126 11.18 5.42 17.00
CA TRP A 126 11.00 4.52 15.88
C TRP A 126 12.34 4.00 15.35
N ARG A 127 12.45 2.68 15.18
CA ARG A 127 13.56 2.04 14.47
C ARG A 127 13.30 2.10 12.97
N VAL A 128 14.26 2.60 12.20
CA VAL A 128 14.17 2.65 10.73
C VAL A 128 15.50 2.26 10.08
N PRO A 129 15.56 1.19 9.26
CA PRO A 129 14.51 0.17 9.07
C PRO A 129 14.09 -0.49 10.39
N TYR A 130 13.04 -1.32 10.38
CA TYR A 130 12.43 -1.86 11.60
C TYR A 130 13.42 -2.56 12.57
N ASP A 131 14.48 -3.17 12.04
CA ASP A 131 15.57 -3.86 12.75
C ASP A 131 16.82 -2.97 12.98
N GLY A 132 16.77 -1.73 12.51
CA GLY A 132 17.84 -0.76 12.59
C GLY A 132 17.93 0.01 13.91
N PRO A 133 18.79 1.04 13.95
CA PRO A 133 18.85 1.96 15.08
C PRO A 133 17.57 2.79 15.19
N VAL A 134 17.35 3.35 16.37
CA VAL A 134 16.32 4.38 16.57
C VAL A 134 16.70 5.63 15.79
N ASP A 135 15.77 6.12 14.97
CA ASP A 135 15.89 7.40 14.30
C ASP A 135 15.33 8.51 15.18
N THR A 136 16.22 9.37 15.69
CA THR A 136 15.85 10.46 16.60
C THR A 136 15.10 11.61 15.92
N THR A 137 15.08 11.64 14.59
CA THR A 137 14.36 12.65 13.81
C THR A 137 12.93 12.20 13.46
N TYR A 138 12.65 10.90 13.54
CA TYR A 138 11.37 10.33 13.15
C TYR A 138 10.27 10.70 14.16
N THR A 139 9.22 11.37 13.68
CA THR A 139 8.11 11.82 14.51
C THR A 139 6.75 11.35 14.01
N VAL A 140 5.86 11.04 14.95
CA VAL A 140 4.44 10.75 14.72
C VAL A 140 3.63 11.65 15.64
N SER A 141 2.84 12.57 15.09
CA SER A 141 2.10 13.55 15.88
C SER A 141 0.60 13.48 15.60
N PRO A 142 -0.28 13.47 16.62
CA PRO A 142 -1.71 13.62 16.41
C PRO A 142 -2.02 14.96 15.74
N VAL A 143 -2.85 14.94 14.69
CA VAL A 143 -3.28 16.15 13.97
C VAL A 143 -4.74 16.00 13.54
N GLN A 144 -5.42 17.10 13.20
CA GLN A 144 -6.70 17.03 12.51
C GLN A 144 -6.45 16.85 11.01
N VAL A 145 -7.04 15.82 10.41
CA VAL A 145 -6.94 15.55 8.98
C VAL A 145 -8.33 15.48 8.35
N THR A 146 -8.44 15.94 7.11
CA THR A 146 -9.65 15.75 6.31
C THR A 146 -9.60 14.39 5.65
N LYS A 147 -10.44 13.45 6.08
CA LYS A 147 -10.61 12.17 5.42
C LYS A 147 -11.47 12.39 4.17
N PRO A 148 -10.98 12.01 2.96
CA PRO A 148 -11.82 12.02 1.76
C PRO A 148 -13.08 11.19 2.01
N GLY A 149 -14.25 11.67 1.57
CA GLY A 149 -15.51 10.96 1.75
C GLY A 149 -15.39 9.51 1.29
N ALA A 150 -15.63 8.57 2.22
CA ALA A 150 -15.45 7.16 1.95
C ALA A 150 -16.50 6.68 0.92
N ALA A 151 -16.05 6.05 -0.17
CA ALA A 151 -16.89 5.07 -0.84
C ALA A 151 -17.21 3.95 0.16
N PRO A 152 -18.41 3.32 0.12
CA PRO A 152 -18.84 2.37 1.13
C PRO A 152 -17.82 1.22 1.27
N GLN A 153 -17.10 1.19 2.39
CA GLN A 153 -16.27 0.06 2.76
C GLN A 153 -17.20 -1.03 3.30
N GLN A 154 -17.29 -2.16 2.58
CA GLN A 154 -18.01 -3.33 3.07
C GLN A 154 -17.41 -3.79 4.41
N PRO A 155 -18.25 -4.21 5.38
CA PRO A 155 -17.77 -4.70 6.66
C PRO A 155 -16.87 -5.92 6.44
N GLN A 156 -15.64 -5.79 6.91
CA GLN A 156 -14.59 -6.79 6.76
C GLN A 156 -14.91 -7.98 7.66
N GLN A 157 -15.62 -8.97 7.10
CA GLN A 157 -15.78 -10.28 7.71
C GLN A 157 -14.40 -10.92 7.86
N ALA A 158 -14.18 -11.57 9.00
CA ALA A 158 -12.95 -12.23 9.38
C ALA A 158 -12.42 -13.14 8.26
N PHE A 159 -11.27 -12.80 7.68
CA PHE A 159 -10.59 -13.66 6.73
C PHE A 159 -9.77 -14.70 7.47
N ALA A 160 -10.35 -15.90 7.59
CA ALA A 160 -9.61 -17.14 7.70
C ALA A 160 -8.63 -17.24 6.52
N ALA A 161 -7.45 -17.78 6.81
CA ALA A 161 -6.33 -17.91 5.90
C ALA A 161 -6.71 -18.56 4.56
N GLN A 162 -6.47 -17.85 3.45
CA GLN A 162 -6.20 -18.45 2.16
C GLN A 162 -4.91 -17.86 1.61
N GLN A 163 -3.98 -18.76 1.32
CA GLN A 163 -2.64 -18.51 0.83
C GLN A 163 -2.66 -18.18 -0.68
N GLN A 164 -1.72 -17.30 -1.07
CA GLN A 164 -1.16 -17.01 -2.41
C GLN A 164 -1.71 -15.84 -3.25
N PRO A 165 -0.86 -15.16 -4.08
CA PRO A 165 0.61 -15.27 -4.23
C PRO A 165 1.37 -14.00 -3.81
N GLN A 166 2.42 -14.22 -3.01
CA GLN A 166 3.32 -13.24 -2.38
C GLN A 166 4.49 -12.82 -3.28
N GLN A 167 4.47 -13.19 -4.57
CA GLN A 167 5.63 -13.09 -5.47
C GLN A 167 5.84 -11.70 -6.12
N GLN A 168 4.81 -10.86 -6.23
CA GLN A 168 4.95 -9.57 -6.92
C GLN A 168 5.60 -8.49 -6.04
N ALA A 169 5.40 -8.53 -4.73
CA ALA A 169 5.95 -7.53 -3.83
C ALA A 169 7.46 -7.73 -3.58
N GLN A 170 7.96 -8.97 -3.58
CA GLN A 170 9.39 -9.23 -3.36
C GLN A 170 10.27 -8.80 -4.53
N GLY A 171 9.82 -8.97 -5.79
CA GLY A 171 10.63 -8.61 -6.97
C GLY A 171 10.86 -7.11 -7.16
N TYR A 172 9.97 -6.26 -6.64
CA TYR A 172 10.08 -4.81 -6.84
C TYR A 172 11.13 -4.16 -5.95
N TYR A 173 11.30 -4.63 -4.70
CA TYR A 173 12.30 -4.09 -3.78
C TYR A 173 13.72 -4.55 -4.12
N THR A 174 13.93 -5.78 -4.60
CA THR A 174 15.24 -6.20 -5.12
C THR A 174 15.63 -5.39 -6.36
N ALA A 175 14.68 -5.12 -7.26
CA ALA A 175 14.95 -4.29 -8.43
C ALA A 175 15.31 -2.84 -8.05
N ALA A 176 14.57 -2.21 -7.13
CA ALA A 176 14.85 -0.86 -6.68
C ALA A 176 16.20 -0.74 -5.97
N GLN A 177 16.54 -1.70 -5.10
CA GLN A 177 17.81 -1.73 -4.38
C GLN A 177 19.00 -1.97 -5.33
N GLN A 178 18.83 -2.87 -6.32
CA GLN A 178 19.85 -3.15 -7.34
C GLN A 178 20.09 -1.95 -8.26
N GLN A 179 19.04 -1.24 -8.68
CA GLN A 179 19.16 -0.07 -9.54
C GLN A 179 19.91 1.07 -8.83
N GLN A 180 19.66 1.25 -7.52
CA GLN A 180 20.36 2.25 -6.72
C GLN A 180 21.84 1.90 -6.51
N ALA A 181 22.18 0.62 -6.31
CA ALA A 181 23.57 0.17 -6.23
C ALA A 181 24.34 0.40 -7.54
N LEU A 182 23.72 0.13 -8.69
CA LEU A 182 24.30 0.41 -10.02
C LEU A 182 24.55 1.90 -10.24
N GLN A 183 23.62 2.76 -9.81
CA GLN A 183 23.81 4.22 -9.89
C GLN A 183 24.98 4.71 -9.04
N GLN A 184 25.12 4.21 -7.81
CA GLN A 184 26.25 4.58 -6.95
C GLN A 184 27.59 4.12 -7.56
N GLN A 185 27.64 2.92 -8.15
CA GLN A 185 28.84 2.43 -8.81
C GLN A 185 29.24 3.31 -10.00
N GLN A 186 28.29 3.75 -10.84
CA GLN A 186 28.58 4.67 -11.94
C GLN A 186 29.10 6.02 -11.44
N GLN A 187 28.52 6.57 -10.38
CA GLN A 187 28.99 7.83 -9.81
C GLN A 187 30.42 7.72 -9.27
N GLN A 188 30.76 6.61 -8.60
CA GLN A 188 32.13 6.39 -8.12
C GLN A 188 33.12 6.29 -9.28
N LEU A 189 32.78 5.58 -10.36
CA LEU A 189 33.62 5.50 -11.57
C LEU A 189 33.85 6.86 -12.21
N GLN A 190 32.81 7.71 -12.30
CA GLN A 190 32.94 9.07 -12.81
C GLN A 190 33.86 9.94 -11.94
N GLN A 191 33.72 9.86 -10.61
CA GLN A 191 34.61 10.60 -9.70
C GLN A 191 36.06 10.15 -9.85
N GLN A 192 36.29 8.85 -10.00
CA GLN A 192 37.65 8.31 -10.15
C GLN A 192 38.31 8.76 -11.46
N GLN A 193 37.55 8.80 -12.58
CA GLN A 193 38.05 9.37 -13.84
C GLN A 193 38.36 10.88 -13.72
N GLN A 194 37.52 11.65 -13.03
CA GLN A 194 37.79 13.07 -12.81
C GLN A 194 39.05 13.30 -11.98
N GLN A 195 39.28 12.50 -10.95
CA GLN A 195 40.49 12.60 -10.14
C GLN A 195 41.75 12.24 -10.94
N GLN A 196 41.67 11.22 -11.81
CA GLN A 196 42.79 10.87 -12.69
C GLN A 196 43.08 11.98 -13.71
N MET A 197 42.07 12.67 -14.24
CA MET A 197 42.24 13.79 -15.17
C MET A 197 42.80 15.06 -14.51
N GLN A 198 42.66 15.23 -13.20
CA GLN A 198 43.24 16.36 -12.46
C GLN A 198 44.68 16.09 -11.98
N ALA A 199 45.15 14.84 -12.10
CA ALA A 199 46.49 14.42 -11.73
C ALA A 199 47.50 14.47 -12.90
N TYR A 200 47.07 14.96 -14.06
CA TYR A 200 47.89 15.27 -15.24
C TYR A 200 47.87 16.77 -15.51
#